data_AF-A0A1U7XCY2-F1
#
_entry.id   AF-A0A1U7XCY2-F1
#
_cell.length_a   1.000
_cell.length_b   1.000
_cell.length_c   1.000
_cell.angle_alpha   90.00
_cell.angle_beta   90.00
_cell.angle_gamma   90.00
#
_symmetry.space_group_name_H-M   'P 1'
#
loop_
_entity.id
_entity.type
_entity.pdbx_description
1 polymer ?
#
loop_
_entity_poly.entity_id
_entity_poly.type
_entity_poly.pdbx_seq_one_letter_code
_entity_poly.pdbx_strand_id
1 'polypeptide(L)'
;MAEELKKLTSRPDVELPEGYKPPKFEMFDETVDPKVHLRTYYDKLVGVGKDERICMKLFMRILTGDTPFWYISQNPKKWVNWVSMASDFMDWFRFNTENALDIFYIQNLKKKPTETFREYATRWRSEAARVRPALEEEQMNKFFVRA
;
A
#
# COMPACT_ATOMS: atom_id res chain seq x y z
N MET A 1 19.76 -15.41 -21.82
CA MET A 1 20.51 -14.26 -21.26
C MET A 1 20.22 -12.95 -22.01
N ALA A 2 20.41 -12.86 -23.33
CA ALA A 2 20.15 -11.63 -24.09
C ALA A 2 18.70 -11.11 -23.97
N GLU A 3 17.71 -12.00 -24.02
CA GLU A 3 16.28 -11.62 -23.95
C GLU A 3 15.84 -11.14 -22.56
N GLU A 4 16.49 -11.63 -21.50
CA GLU A 4 16.27 -11.17 -20.12
C GLU A 4 16.90 -9.78 -19.90
N LEU A 5 18.10 -9.55 -20.45
CA LEU A 5 18.74 -8.23 -20.42
C LEU A 5 17.96 -7.18 -21.23
N LYS A 6 17.29 -7.59 -22.32
CA LYS A 6 16.41 -6.74 -23.12
C LYS A 6 15.14 -6.32 -22.37
N LYS A 7 14.60 -7.18 -21.49
CA LYS A 7 13.48 -6.80 -20.62
C LYS A 7 13.87 -5.71 -19.62
N LEU A 8 15.10 -5.75 -19.10
CA LEU A 8 15.63 -4.74 -18.18
C LEU A 8 15.82 -3.36 -18.84
N THR A 9 16.02 -3.31 -20.16
CA THR A 9 16.34 -2.08 -20.90
C THR A 9 15.24 -1.55 -21.82
N SER A 10 14.15 -2.30 -22.08
CA SER A 10 13.13 -1.94 -23.10
C SER A 10 12.08 -0.90 -22.68
N ARG A 11 12.34 -0.11 -21.64
CA ARG A 11 11.39 0.95 -21.25
C ARG A 11 11.49 2.15 -22.18
N PRO A 12 10.36 2.80 -22.51
CA PRO A 12 10.39 4.01 -23.32
C PRO A 12 11.27 5.04 -22.62
N ASP A 13 12.15 5.63 -23.42
CA ASP A 13 13.06 6.68 -22.98
C ASP A 13 12.26 7.97 -22.78
N VAL A 14 11.55 8.03 -21.65
CA VAL A 14 10.83 9.23 -21.24
C VAL A 14 11.85 10.12 -20.54
N GLU A 15 12.22 11.19 -21.21
CA GLU A 15 13.07 12.25 -20.67
C GLU A 15 12.28 13.08 -19.66
N LEU A 16 12.91 13.40 -18.53
CA LEU A 16 12.31 14.30 -17.55
C LEU A 16 12.37 15.74 -18.10
N PRO A 17 11.38 16.60 -17.81
CA PRO A 17 11.44 18.00 -18.18
C PRO A 17 12.74 18.65 -17.70
N GLU A 18 13.31 19.51 -18.54
CA GLU A 18 14.55 20.22 -18.21
C GLU A 18 14.40 21.02 -16.90
N GLY A 19 15.37 20.88 -16.00
CA GLY A 19 15.35 21.52 -14.69
C GLY A 19 14.48 20.83 -13.62
N TYR A 20 13.79 19.72 -13.93
CA TYR A 20 13.05 18.97 -12.93
C TYR A 20 13.97 18.34 -11.88
N LYS A 21 13.75 18.71 -10.63
CA LYS A 21 14.36 18.07 -9.47
C LYS A 21 13.38 17.04 -8.91
N PRO A 22 13.71 15.74 -8.92
CA PRO A 22 12.86 14.73 -8.32
C PRO A 22 12.52 15.09 -6.85
N PRO A 23 11.25 15.05 -6.45
CA PRO A 23 10.84 15.17 -5.06
C PRO A 23 11.54 14.13 -4.20
N LYS A 24 11.71 14.44 -2.91
CA LYS A 24 12.11 13.42 -1.95
C LYS A 24 10.93 12.49 -1.70
N PHE A 25 10.99 11.29 -2.26
CA PHE A 25 10.00 10.25 -2.01
C PHE A 25 10.30 9.52 -0.70
N GLU A 26 9.25 9.05 -0.04
CA GLU A 26 9.39 8.01 0.98
C GLU A 26 9.60 6.68 0.26
N MET A 27 10.46 5.83 0.81
CA MET A 27 10.69 4.51 0.24
C MET A 27 9.57 3.56 0.67
N PHE A 28 9.13 2.69 -0.23
CA PHE A 28 8.26 1.57 0.08
C PHE A 28 9.10 0.36 0.46
N ASP A 29 9.00 -0.04 1.73
CA ASP A 29 9.72 -1.16 2.34
C ASP A 29 8.77 -2.30 2.77
N GLU A 30 7.58 -2.35 2.17
CA GLU A 30 6.53 -3.34 2.47
C GLU A 30 5.84 -3.20 3.83
N THR A 31 6.25 -2.26 4.68
CA THR A 31 5.61 -2.05 6.01
C THR A 31 4.44 -1.08 5.96
N VAL A 32 4.42 -0.20 4.95
CA VAL A 32 3.40 0.84 4.78
C VAL A 32 2.24 0.30 3.94
N ASP A 33 1.03 0.72 4.27
CA ASP A 33 -0.16 0.45 3.47
C ASP A 33 0.07 0.88 1.99
N PRO A 34 -0.02 -0.04 1.01
CA PRO A 34 0.22 0.25 -0.40
C PRO A 34 -0.67 1.35 -0.97
N LYS A 35 -1.91 1.47 -0.49
CA LYS A 35 -2.86 2.50 -0.93
C LYS A 35 -2.46 3.86 -0.42
N VAL A 36 -2.06 3.94 0.85
CA VAL A 36 -1.52 5.17 1.45
C VAL A 36 -0.25 5.58 0.69
N HIS A 37 0.64 4.64 0.42
CA HIS A 37 1.88 4.90 -0.30
C HIS A 37 1.62 5.43 -1.72
N LEU A 38 0.74 4.79 -2.49
CA LEU A 38 0.36 5.25 -3.84
C LEU A 38 -0.22 6.67 -3.84
N ARG A 39 -1.07 7.00 -2.86
CA ARG A 39 -1.64 8.35 -2.73
C ARG A 39 -0.55 9.39 -2.45
N THR A 40 0.26 9.16 -1.43
CA THR A 40 1.36 10.07 -1.06
C THR A 40 2.36 10.25 -2.20
N TYR A 41 2.66 9.17 -2.92
CA TYR A 41 3.51 9.21 -4.11
C TYR A 41 2.93 10.11 -5.20
N TYR A 42 1.66 9.91 -5.55
CA TYR A 42 1.00 10.66 -6.62
C TYR A 42 0.83 12.16 -6.26
N ASP A 43 0.53 12.46 -4.99
CA ASP A 43 0.43 13.83 -4.49
C ASP A 43 1.78 14.58 -4.55
N LYS A 44 2.91 13.88 -4.39
CA LYS A 44 4.25 14.47 -4.56
C LYS A 44 4.61 14.78 -6.02
N LEU A 45 3.85 14.26 -6.98
CA LEU A 45 4.07 14.49 -8.41
C LEU A 45 3.23 15.64 -8.99
N VAL A 46 2.58 16.47 -8.17
CA VAL A 46 1.82 17.64 -8.65
C VAL A 46 2.67 18.51 -9.57
N GLY A 47 2.22 18.70 -10.82
CA GLY A 47 2.93 19.44 -11.87
C GLY A 47 3.65 18.58 -12.90
N VAL A 48 4.19 17.42 -12.51
CA VAL A 48 4.87 16.46 -13.41
C VAL A 48 4.01 15.23 -13.70
N GLY A 49 3.03 14.95 -12.84
CA GLY A 49 2.15 13.79 -12.94
C GLY A 49 1.12 13.80 -14.06
N LYS A 50 1.17 14.79 -14.97
CA LYS A 50 0.36 14.78 -16.20
C LYS A 50 0.84 13.75 -17.21
N ASP A 51 2.14 13.43 -17.20
CA ASP A 51 2.66 12.30 -17.96
C ASP A 51 2.75 11.08 -17.05
N GLU A 52 1.75 10.22 -17.15
CA GLU A 52 1.69 8.97 -16.38
C GLU A 52 2.90 8.06 -16.63
N ARG A 53 3.58 8.18 -17.78
CA ARG A 53 4.78 7.38 -18.05
C ARG A 53 5.94 7.82 -17.16
N ILE A 54 6.04 9.12 -16.86
CA ILE A 54 7.00 9.64 -15.87
C ILE A 54 6.63 9.10 -14.48
N CYS A 55 5.36 9.15 -14.10
CA CYS A 55 4.88 8.60 -12.82
C CYS A 55 5.27 7.12 -12.68
N MET A 56 5.06 6.33 -13.73
CA MET A 56 5.39 4.92 -13.70
C MET A 56 6.89 4.69 -13.64
N LYS A 57 7.70 5.41 -14.43
CA LYS A 57 9.17 5.29 -14.46
C LYS A 57 9.81 5.65 -13.11
N LEU A 58 9.35 6.72 -12.46
CA LEU A 58 9.87 7.16 -11.17
C LEU A 58 9.48 6.21 -10.02
N PHE A 59 8.34 5.51 -10.14
CA PHE A 59 7.83 4.64 -9.07
C PHE A 59 8.83 3.53 -8.69
N MET A 60 9.53 2.94 -9.66
CA MET A 60 10.57 1.94 -9.38
C MET A 60 11.63 2.44 -8.39
N ARG A 61 11.97 3.73 -8.44
CA ARG A 61 13.05 4.33 -7.64
C ARG A 61 12.70 4.48 -6.17
N ILE A 62 11.41 4.35 -5.83
CA ILE A 62 10.94 4.48 -4.45
C ILE A 62 10.78 3.10 -3.78
N LEU A 63 10.98 2.00 -4.52
CA LEU A 63 10.93 0.64 -3.96
C LEU A 63 12.28 0.33 -3.30
N THR A 64 12.27 -0.22 -2.09
CA THR A 64 13.48 -0.65 -1.36
C THR A 64 13.35 -2.09 -0.87
N GLY A 65 14.42 -2.66 -0.31
CA GLY A 65 14.44 -4.06 0.11
C GLY A 65 14.27 -5.01 -1.08
N ASP A 66 13.40 -6.00 -0.93
CA ASP A 66 13.14 -7.02 -1.96
C ASP A 66 12.02 -6.61 -2.95
N THR A 67 11.32 -5.50 -2.66
CA THR A 67 10.21 -4.99 -3.46
C THR A 67 10.55 -4.69 -4.94
N PRO A 68 11.76 -4.20 -5.31
CA PRO A 68 12.11 -3.98 -6.72
C PRO A 68 11.98 -5.25 -7.58
N PHE A 69 12.06 -6.44 -6.99
CA PHE A 69 11.87 -7.71 -7.69
C PHE A 69 10.46 -7.85 -8.30
N TRP A 70 9.42 -7.42 -7.59
CA TRP A 70 8.06 -7.38 -8.13
C TRP A 70 8.03 -6.59 -9.43
N TYR A 71 8.63 -5.41 -9.43
CA TYR A 71 8.57 -4.48 -10.53
C TYR A 71 9.25 -5.01 -11.80
N ILE A 72 10.44 -5.61 -11.66
CA ILE A 72 11.21 -6.17 -12.78
C ILE A 72 10.60 -7.47 -13.34
N SER A 73 9.83 -8.21 -12.52
CA SER A 73 9.18 -9.46 -12.94
C SER A 73 7.90 -9.23 -13.75
N GLN A 74 7.37 -8.00 -13.78
CA GLN A 74 6.18 -7.67 -14.56
C GLN A 74 6.48 -7.51 -16.05
N ASN A 75 5.48 -7.83 -16.90
CA ASN A 75 5.51 -7.47 -18.31
C ASN A 75 5.22 -5.97 -18.47
N PRO A 76 6.18 -5.11 -18.90
CA PRO A 76 5.96 -3.66 -18.98
C PRO A 76 4.84 -3.28 -19.94
N LYS A 77 4.52 -4.13 -20.92
CA LYS A 77 3.45 -3.88 -21.90
C LYS A 77 2.05 -3.93 -21.30
N LYS A 78 1.87 -4.55 -20.12
CA LYS A 78 0.57 -4.59 -19.44
C LYS A 78 0.21 -3.26 -18.77
N TRP A 79 1.22 -2.43 -18.49
CA TRP A 79 1.02 -1.14 -17.88
C TRP A 79 0.87 -0.06 -18.94
N VAL A 80 -0.37 0.12 -19.41
CA VAL A 80 -0.72 1.13 -20.42
C VAL A 80 -0.87 2.53 -19.83
N ASN A 81 -1.15 2.61 -18.53
CA ASN A 81 -1.39 3.83 -17.78
C ASN A 81 -1.03 3.66 -16.29
N TRP A 82 -1.00 4.76 -15.54
CA TRP A 82 -0.69 4.71 -14.10
C TRP A 82 -1.64 3.78 -13.33
N VAL A 83 -2.93 3.82 -13.66
CA VAL A 83 -3.98 3.04 -12.98
C VAL A 83 -3.73 1.54 -13.07
N SER A 84 -3.33 1.04 -14.25
CA SER A 84 -3.03 -0.38 -14.47
C SER A 84 -1.83 -0.85 -13.63
N MET A 85 -0.77 -0.03 -13.52
CA MET A 85 0.38 -0.35 -12.67
C MET A 85 0.04 -0.28 -11.18
N ALA A 86 -0.73 0.73 -10.76
CA ALA A 86 -1.18 0.90 -9.40
C ALA A 86 -2.08 -0.26 -8.94
N SER A 87 -2.95 -0.76 -9.82
CA SER A 87 -3.79 -1.94 -9.53
C SER A 87 -2.93 -3.19 -9.28
N ASP A 88 -1.97 -3.48 -10.15
CA ASP A 88 -1.07 -4.63 -9.97
C ASP A 88 -0.23 -4.51 -8.69
N PHE A 89 0.19 -3.29 -8.34
CA PHE A 89 0.91 -3.02 -7.10
C PHE A 89 0.02 -3.34 -5.89
N MET A 90 -1.21 -2.85 -5.89
CA MET A 90 -2.20 -3.13 -4.84
C MET A 90 -2.48 -4.62 -4.72
N ASP A 91 -2.62 -5.34 -5.83
CA ASP A 91 -2.92 -6.78 -5.81
C ASP A 91 -1.74 -7.61 -5.29
N TRP A 92 -0.52 -7.25 -5.66
CA TRP A 92 0.69 -7.93 -5.21
C TRP A 92 0.95 -7.72 -3.72
N PHE A 93 0.80 -6.49 -3.25
CA PHE A 93 1.04 -6.10 -1.86
C PHE A 93 -0.24 -6.06 -1.03
N ARG A 94 -1.33 -6.70 -1.46
CA ARG A 94 -2.64 -6.64 -0.80
C ARG A 94 -2.62 -7.05 0.68
N PHE A 95 -1.66 -7.87 1.08
CA PHE A 95 -1.48 -8.30 2.47
C PHE A 95 -0.69 -7.28 3.34
N ASN A 96 -0.05 -6.31 2.69
CA ASN A 96 0.65 -5.20 3.34
C ASN A 96 -0.25 -3.97 3.52
N THR A 97 -1.42 -3.95 2.86
CA THR A 97 -2.52 -3.04 3.24
C THR A 97 -2.73 -3.18 4.74
N GLU A 98 -2.93 -2.08 5.47
CA GLU A 98 -3.23 -2.16 6.90
C GLU A 98 -4.24 -3.28 7.07
N ASN A 99 -3.82 -4.38 7.71
CA ASN A 99 -4.66 -5.56 7.84
C ASN A 99 -5.93 -5.06 8.52
N ALA A 100 -6.98 -4.88 7.72
CA ALA A 100 -8.28 -4.62 8.24
C ALA A 100 -8.56 -5.84 9.11
N LEU A 101 -8.60 -5.61 10.42
CA LEU A 101 -8.71 -6.70 11.37
C LEU A 101 -9.96 -7.49 10.98
N ASP A 102 -9.86 -8.81 10.93
CA ASP A 102 -11.05 -9.59 10.65
C ASP A 102 -12.00 -9.55 11.86
N ILE A 103 -13.26 -9.88 11.63
CA ILE A 103 -14.28 -9.92 12.67
C ILE A 103 -13.88 -10.93 13.78
N PHE A 104 -13.17 -12.00 13.41
CA PHE A 104 -12.76 -13.05 14.31
C PHE A 104 -11.74 -12.56 15.35
N TYR A 105 -10.82 -11.69 14.96
CA TYR A 105 -9.85 -11.05 15.84
C TYR A 105 -10.54 -10.24 16.93
N ILE A 106 -11.49 -9.38 16.54
CA ILE A 106 -12.24 -8.55 17.50
C ILE A 106 -13.13 -9.39 18.41
N GLN A 107 -13.76 -10.43 17.87
CA GLN A 107 -14.57 -11.37 18.66
C GLN A 107 -13.74 -12.05 19.76
N ASN A 108 -12.45 -12.31 19.52
CA ASN A 108 -11.57 -13.00 20.44
C ASN A 108 -10.65 -12.05 21.24
N LEU A 109 -10.82 -10.74 21.09
CA LEU A 109 -9.97 -9.75 21.73
C LEU A 109 -10.30 -9.65 23.23
N LYS A 110 -9.49 -10.31 24.05
CA LYS A 110 -9.64 -10.33 25.51
C LYS A 110 -8.92 -9.17 26.19
N LYS A 111 -9.41 -8.82 27.37
CA LYS A 111 -8.71 -7.92 28.28
C LYS A 111 -7.41 -8.56 28.78
N LYS A 112 -6.30 -7.83 28.72
CA LYS A 112 -5.02 -8.23 29.29
C LYS A 112 -5.05 -8.14 30.83
N PRO A 113 -4.30 -8.98 31.56
CA PRO A 113 -4.19 -8.88 33.02
C PRO A 113 -3.62 -7.53 33.48
N THR A 114 -2.76 -6.92 32.65
CA THR A 114 -2.03 -5.68 32.97
C THR A 114 -2.75 -4.39 32.62
N GLU A 115 -3.84 -4.43 31.84
CA GLU A 115 -4.59 -3.23 31.46
C GLU A 115 -5.83 -3.05 32.35
N THR A 116 -6.31 -1.83 32.49
CA THR A 116 -7.60 -1.50 33.11
C THR A 116 -8.75 -1.76 32.14
N PHE A 117 -9.99 -1.83 32.64
CA PHE A 117 -11.16 -1.95 31.76
C PHE A 117 -11.30 -0.78 30.79
N ARG A 118 -10.96 0.45 31.22
CA ARG A 118 -11.02 1.65 30.38
C ARG A 118 -10.00 1.59 29.24
N GLU A 119 -8.79 1.12 29.52
CA GLU A 119 -7.74 0.92 28.50
C GLU A 119 -8.15 -0.17 27.52
N TYR A 120 -8.68 -1.29 28.03
CA TYR A 120 -9.25 -2.34 27.20
C TYR A 120 -10.36 -1.80 26.28
N ALA A 121 -11.34 -1.08 26.82
CA ALA A 121 -12.46 -0.56 26.04
C ALA A 121 -12.02 0.45 24.97
N THR A 122 -10.99 1.24 25.26
CA THR A 122 -10.41 2.19 24.31
C THR A 122 -9.67 1.45 23.19
N ARG A 123 -8.86 0.44 23.55
CA ARG A 123 -8.13 -0.41 22.61
C ARG A 123 -9.08 -1.20 21.71
N TRP A 124 -10.06 -1.87 22.31
CA TRP A 124 -11.08 -2.64 21.58
C TRP A 124 -11.83 -1.78 20.58
N ARG A 125 -12.28 -0.57 20.97
CA ARG A 125 -12.94 0.37 20.05
C ARG A 125 -12.03 0.82 18.92
N SER A 126 -10.76 1.12 19.21
CA SER A 126 -9.78 1.51 18.19
C SER A 126 -9.50 0.39 17.18
N GLU A 127 -9.44 -0.85 17.64
CA GLU A 127 -9.23 -2.03 16.79
C GLU A 127 -10.50 -2.37 15.98
N ALA A 128 -11.68 -2.29 16.61
CA ALA A 128 -12.98 -2.50 15.96
C ALA A 128 -13.24 -1.53 14.79
N ALA A 129 -12.80 -0.26 14.91
CA ALA A 129 -12.93 0.73 13.83
C ALA A 129 -12.13 0.38 12.56
N ARG A 130 -11.09 -0.46 12.70
CA ARG A 130 -10.22 -0.92 11.60
C ARG A 130 -10.75 -2.18 10.90
N VAL A 131 -11.79 -2.83 11.45
CA VAL A 131 -12.36 -4.06 10.87
C VAL A 131 -13.03 -3.79 9.52
N ARG A 132 -12.87 -4.74 8.59
CA ARG A 132 -13.58 -4.75 7.30
C ARG A 132 -14.22 -6.12 7.03
N PRO A 133 -15.51 -6.18 6.65
CA PRO A 133 -16.46 -5.06 6.60
C PRO A 133 -16.72 -4.46 7.99
N ALA A 134 -17.25 -3.23 8.05
CA ALA A 134 -17.51 -2.57 9.33
C ALA A 134 -18.48 -3.41 10.19
N LEU A 135 -18.22 -3.47 11.50
CA LEU A 135 -19.09 -4.17 12.44
C LEU A 135 -20.44 -3.44 12.55
N GLU A 136 -21.53 -4.20 12.49
CA GLU A 136 -22.85 -3.69 12.80
C GLU A 136 -22.98 -3.44 14.31
N GLU A 137 -23.88 -2.55 14.72
CA GLU A 137 -24.09 -2.21 16.14
C GLU A 137 -24.43 -3.44 16.99
N GLU A 138 -25.23 -4.37 16.45
CA GLU A 138 -25.57 -5.63 17.11
C GLU A 138 -24.32 -6.51 17.34
N GLN A 139 -23.43 -6.57 16.34
CA GLN A 139 -22.18 -7.32 16.43
C GLN A 139 -21.21 -6.66 17.42
N MET A 140 -21.13 -5.33 17.44
CA MET A 140 -20.32 -4.60 18.41
C MET A 140 -20.72 -4.92 19.84
N ASN A 141 -22.02 -4.86 20.15
CA ASN A 141 -22.54 -5.16 21.48
C ASN A 141 -22.27 -6.62 21.86
N LYS A 142 -22.48 -7.56 20.94
CA LYS A 142 -22.24 -8.98 21.17
C LYS A 142 -20.77 -9.32 21.44
N PHE A 143 -19.85 -8.71 20.71
CA PHE A 143 -18.42 -9.02 20.82
C PHE A 143 -17.76 -8.32 22.01
N PHE A 144 -18.16 -7.09 22.33
CA PHE A 144 -17.61 -6.37 23.47
C PHE A 144 -17.96 -7.00 24.83
N VAL A 145 -19.16 -7.58 24.95
CA VAL A 145 -19.66 -8.15 26.22
C VAL A 145 -19.06 -9.54 26.55
N ARG A 146 -18.40 -10.19 25.58
CA ARG A 146 -17.88 -11.57 25.73
C ARG A 146 -16.42 -11.66 26.20
N ALA A 147 -15.77 -10.55 26.52
CA ALA A 147 -14.32 -10.46 26.72
C ALA A 147 -13.85 -10.30 28.17
#